data_AF-A0A662HFR8-F1
#
_entry.id   AF-A0A662HFR8-F1
#
_cell.length_a   1.000
_cell.length_b   1.000
_cell.length_c   1.000
_cell.angle_alpha   90.00
_cell.angle_beta   90.00
_cell.angle_gamma   90.00
#
_symmetry.space_group_name_H-M   'P 1'
#
loop_
_entity.id
_entity.type
_entity.pdbx_description
1 polymer ?
#
loop_
_entity_poly.entity_id
_entity_poly.type
_entity_poly.pdbx_seq_one_letter_code
_entity_poly.pdbx_strand_id
1 'polypeptide(L)'
;MYTTVKIKVEAKKKLEEIQTRLRLHGIKASLHEILEKLIELGLDEEDNLLRKFMHREEEDPMLHLLENPLDWDVEDASIKIDEALYGEPNVSFHRYGSIRSSKK
;
A
#
# COMPACT_ATOMS: atom_id res chain seq x y z
N MET A 1 31.90 16.39 -2.63
CA MET A 1 31.39 16.36 -1.23
C MET A 1 31.08 14.92 -0.89
N TYR A 2 31.42 14.44 0.31
CA TYR A 2 31.11 13.07 0.72
C TYR A 2 29.93 13.09 1.69
N THR A 3 28.92 12.26 1.43
CA THR A 3 27.72 12.16 2.25
C THR A 3 27.57 10.74 2.77
N THR A 4 27.34 10.58 4.06
CA THR A 4 27.10 9.26 4.67
C THR A 4 25.61 8.94 4.62
N VAL A 5 25.23 7.92 3.85
CA VAL A 5 23.84 7.46 3.75
C VAL A 5 23.65 6.20 4.59
N LYS A 6 22.69 6.24 5.52
CA LYS A 6 22.26 5.05 6.26
C LYS A 6 21.26 4.27 5.41
N ILE A 7 21.59 3.02 5.10
CA ILE A 7 20.71 2.11 4.36
C ILE A 7 20.32 0.92 5.24
N LYS A 8 19.13 0.36 4.97
CA LYS A 8 18.68 -0.88 5.62
C LYS A 8 19.62 -2.04 5.27
N VAL A 9 19.72 -3.03 6.17
CA VAL A 9 20.59 -4.21 5.98
C VAL A 9 20.22 -4.99 4.72
N GLU A 10 18.93 -5.08 4.40
CA GLU A 10 18.45 -5.74 3.18
C GLU A 10 18.92 -5.04 1.90
N ALA A 11 18.90 -3.71 1.88
CA ALA A 11 19.39 -2.93 0.74
C ALA A 11 20.90 -3.09 0.57
N LYS A 12 21.65 -3.17 1.67
CA LYS A 12 23.09 -3.45 1.64
C LYS A 12 23.38 -4.82 1.03
N LYS A 13 22.62 -5.87 1.38
CA LYS A 13 22.78 -7.21 0.78
C LYS A 13 22.58 -7.18 -0.74
N LYS A 14 21.56 -6.46 -1.22
CA LYS A 14 21.32 -6.31 -2.66
C LYS A 14 22.47 -5.58 -3.38
N LEU A 15 23.06 -4.56 -2.76
CA LEU A 15 24.24 -3.88 -3.29
C LEU A 15 25.46 -4.81 -3.38
N GLU A 16 25.69 -5.65 -2.38
CA GLU A 16 26.76 -6.66 -2.38
C GLU A 16 26.53 -7.75 -3.45
N GLU A 17 25.28 -8.14 -3.69
CA GLU A 17 24.91 -9.05 -4.78
C GLU A 17 25.23 -8.45 -6.15
N ILE A 18 24.85 -7.19 -6.39
CA ILE A 18 25.20 -6.46 -7.61
C ILE A 18 26.71 -6.36 -7.76
N GLN A 19 27.44 -6.04 -6.68
CA GLN A 19 28.90 -6.00 -6.70
C GLN A 19 29.49 -7.35 -7.10
N THR A 20 28.94 -8.46 -6.60
CA THR A 20 29.39 -9.81 -6.94
C THR A 20 29.13 -10.12 -8.41
N ARG A 21 27.96 -9.76 -8.94
CA ARG A 21 27.63 -9.90 -10.37
C ARG A 21 28.57 -9.09 -11.25
N LEU A 22 28.88 -7.85 -10.89
CA LEU A 22 29.85 -7.02 -11.61
C LEU A 22 31.26 -7.61 -11.58
N ARG A 23 31.66 -8.22 -10.46
CA ARG A 23 32.94 -8.94 -10.37
C ARG A 23 32.99 -10.15 -11.29
N LEU A 24 31.89 -10.89 -11.46
CA LEU A 24 31.81 -11.99 -12.45
C LEU A 24 32.04 -11.49 -13.88
N HIS A 25 31.62 -10.25 -14.18
CA HIS A 25 31.88 -9.59 -15.45
C HIS A 25 33.27 -8.93 -15.54
N GLY A 26 34.13 -9.11 -14.53
CA GLY A 26 35.49 -8.55 -14.50
C GLY A 26 35.55 -7.06 -14.11
N ILE A 27 34.44 -6.45 -13.69
CA ILE A 27 34.37 -5.05 -13.31
C ILE A 27 34.54 -4.93 -11.80
N LYS A 28 35.62 -4.28 -11.36
CA LYS A 28 35.88 -4.00 -9.95
C LYS A 28 35.27 -2.64 -9.59
N ALA A 29 34.01 -2.66 -9.17
CA ALA A 29 33.32 -1.46 -8.67
C ALA A 29 33.26 -1.44 -7.13
N SER A 30 33.43 -0.26 -6.53
CA SER A 30 33.19 -0.04 -5.11
C SER A 30 31.68 0.07 -4.83
N LEU A 31 31.25 -0.18 -3.58
CA LEU A 31 29.82 -0.05 -3.22
C LEU A 31 29.31 1.39 -3.42
N HIS A 32 30.20 2.39 -3.30
CA HIS A 32 29.85 3.79 -3.48
C HIS A 32 29.62 4.11 -4.96
N GLU A 33 30.49 3.64 -5.86
CA GLU A 33 30.31 3.78 -7.32
C GLU A 33 29.02 3.11 -7.80
N ILE A 34 28.72 1.92 -7.28
CA ILE A 34 27.48 1.21 -7.63
C ILE A 34 26.27 2.02 -7.17
N LEU A 35 26.31 2.58 -5.95
CA LEU A 35 25.24 3.43 -5.44
C LEU A 35 25.06 4.69 -6.29
N GLU A 36 26.16 5.35 -6.65
CA GLU A 36 26.15 6.55 -7.50
C GLU A 36 25.53 6.25 -8.86
N LYS A 37 25.91 5.15 -9.51
CA LYS A 37 25.31 4.72 -10.78
C LYS A 37 23.84 4.32 -10.66
N LEU A 38 23.44 3.71 -9.55
CA LEU A 38 22.03 3.41 -9.30
C LEU A 38 21.21 4.69 -9.06
N ILE A 39 21.81 5.72 -8.46
CA ILE A 39 21.15 7.02 -8.30
C ILE A 39 21.02 7.70 -9.66
N GLU A 40 22.06 7.72 -10.49
CA GLU A 40 21.99 8.25 -11.87
C GLU A 40 20.87 7.57 -12.66
N LEU A 41 20.82 6.23 -12.67
CA LEU A 41 19.76 5.47 -13.35
C LEU A 41 18.37 5.70 -12.74
N GLY A 42 18.29 5.90 -11.42
CA GLY A 42 17.03 6.19 -10.73
C GLY A 42 16.49 7.59 -11.01
N LEU A 43 17.38 8.56 -11.27
CA LEU A 43 17.00 9.92 -11.66
C LEU A 43 16.50 9.98 -13.11
N ASP A 44 17.05 9.15 -14.01
CA ASP A 44 16.54 9.03 -15.38
C ASP A 44 15.08 8.52 -15.42
N GLU A 45 14.63 7.83 -14.36
CA GLU A 45 13.25 7.38 -14.16
C GLU A 45 12.52 8.13 -13.02
N GLU A 46 12.76 9.44 -12.88
CA GLU A 46 12.20 10.28 -11.81
C GLU A 46 10.68 10.09 -11.62
N ASP A 47 9.91 10.04 -12.72
CA ASP A 47 8.46 9.83 -12.69
C ASP A 47 8.06 8.49 -12.04
N ASN A 48 8.80 7.42 -12.29
CA ASN A 48 8.53 6.10 -11.68
C ASN A 48 8.91 6.10 -10.20
N LEU A 49 9.97 6.83 -9.86
CA LEU A 49 10.43 6.99 -8.48
C LEU A 49 9.39 7.77 -7.67
N LEU A 50 8.89 8.88 -8.20
CA LEU A 50 7.78 9.66 -7.62
C LEU A 50 6.54 8.80 -7.40
N ARG A 51 6.12 8.01 -8.40
CA ARG A 51 4.97 7.10 -8.25
C ARG A 51 5.16 6.10 -7.10
N LYS A 52 6.36 5.55 -6.91
CA LYS A 52 6.64 4.64 -5.79
C LYS A 52 6.59 5.31 -4.42
N PHE A 53 6.90 6.61 -4.34
CA PHE A 53 6.75 7.37 -3.10
C PHE A 53 5.30 7.84 -2.86
N MET A 54 4.54 8.09 -3.94
CA MET A 54 3.14 8.49 -3.89
C MET A 54 2.18 7.31 -3.66
N HIS A 55 2.51 6.10 -4.10
CA HIS A 55 1.77 4.84 -3.81
C HIS A 55 1.87 4.37 -2.36
N ARG A 56 2.31 5.22 -1.44
CA ARG A 56 1.97 5.05 -0.04
C ARG A 56 0.54 5.56 0.15
N GLU A 57 -0.41 4.86 -0.47
CA GLU A 57 -1.83 5.05 -0.23
C GLU A 57 -2.07 4.64 1.22
N GLU A 58 -2.02 5.61 2.12
CA GLU A 58 -2.95 5.60 3.24
C GLU A 58 -4.33 5.55 2.58
N GLU A 59 -4.94 4.36 2.53
CA GLU A 59 -6.36 4.24 2.20
C GLU A 59 -7.08 5.24 3.11
N ASP A 60 -7.67 6.28 2.50
CA ASP A 60 -8.36 7.31 3.27
C ASP A 60 -9.41 6.59 4.13
N PRO A 61 -9.31 6.68 5.47
CA PRO A 61 -10.23 5.98 6.36
C PRO A 61 -11.70 6.32 6.05
N MET A 62 -11.95 7.48 5.44
CA MET A 62 -13.27 7.90 5.00
C MET A 62 -13.79 7.10 3.80
N LEU A 63 -12.90 6.65 2.89
CA LEU A 63 -13.28 5.79 1.76
C LEU A 63 -13.64 4.37 2.22
N HIS A 64 -12.92 3.82 3.21
CA HIS A 64 -13.27 2.53 3.80
C HIS A 64 -14.68 2.55 4.44
N LEU A 65 -15.09 3.69 5.00
CA LEU A 65 -16.43 3.86 5.59
C LEU A 65 -17.56 3.95 4.55
N LEU A 66 -17.26 4.23 3.28
CA LEU A 66 -18.25 4.18 2.21
C LEU A 66 -18.62 2.74 1.84
N GLU A 67 -17.64 1.83 1.87
CA GLU A 67 -17.87 0.40 1.58
C GLU A 67 -18.43 -0.34 2.79
N ASN A 68 -17.92 -0.02 4.00
CA ASN A 68 -18.34 -0.63 5.25
C ASN A 68 -18.76 0.46 6.24
N PRO A 69 -20.00 0.98 6.14
CA PRO A 69 -20.48 1.99 7.08
C PRO A 69 -20.52 1.41 8.49
N LEU A 70 -20.11 2.23 9.46
CA LEU A 70 -20.24 1.90 10.87
C LEU A 70 -21.73 1.88 11.23
N ASP A 71 -22.19 0.81 11.87
CA ASP A 71 -23.53 0.77 12.46
C ASP A 71 -23.51 1.52 13.80
N TRP A 72 -24.34 2.56 13.91
CA TRP A 72 -24.42 3.41 15.10
C TRP A 72 -25.42 2.86 16.13
N ASP A 73 -26.10 1.74 15.84
CA ASP A 73 -27.10 1.10 16.71
C ASP A 73 -28.24 2.06 17.09
N VAL A 74 -28.54 3.00 16.19
CA VAL A 74 -29.64 3.96 16.32
C VAL A 74 -30.79 3.49 15.46
N GLU A 75 -31.96 3.32 16.07
CA GLU A 75 -33.19 3.04 15.33
C GLU A 75 -33.53 4.24 14.43
N ASP A 76 -33.31 4.09 13.13
CA ASP A 76 -33.67 5.08 12.14
C ASP A 76 -34.80 4.60 11.21
N ALA A 77 -35.37 5.54 10.47
CA ALA A 77 -36.40 5.24 9.48
C ALA A 77 -35.80 4.93 8.10
N SER A 78 -34.48 4.76 7.96
CA SER A 78 -33.81 4.62 6.66
C SER A 78 -34.38 3.45 5.87
N ILE A 79 -34.53 2.30 6.53
CA ILE A 79 -35.12 1.07 5.97
C ILE A 79 -36.54 1.32 5.45
N LYS A 80 -37.36 2.06 6.20
CA LYS A 80 -38.75 2.37 5.82
C LYS A 80 -38.82 3.35 4.65
N ILE A 81 -37.87 4.28 4.58
CA ILE A 81 -37.75 5.25 3.49
C ILE A 81 -37.33 4.51 2.21
N ASP A 82 -36.34 3.63 2.29
CA ASP A 82 -35.89 2.84 1.14
C ASP A 82 -36.97 1.91 0.62
N GLU A 83 -37.74 1.25 1.50
CA GLU A 83 -38.90 0.45 1.12
C GLU A 83 -39.97 1.27 0.40
N ALA A 84 -40.25 2.49 0.88
CA ALA A 84 -41.23 3.39 0.28
C ALA A 84 -40.77 3.94 -1.08
N LEU A 85 -39.47 4.16 -1.27
CA LEU A 85 -38.91 4.74 -2.50
C LEU A 85 -38.58 3.67 -3.56
N TYR A 86 -38.08 2.51 -3.15
CA TYR A 86 -37.53 1.49 -4.04
C TYR A 86 -38.35 0.19 -4.07
N GLY A 87 -39.36 0.04 -3.22
CA GLY A 87 -40.24 -1.13 -3.13
C GLY A 87 -39.65 -2.26 -2.26
N GLU A 88 -40.33 -3.41 -2.21
CA GLU A 88 -39.87 -4.57 -1.43
C GLU A 88 -38.44 -4.99 -1.88
N PRO A 89 -37.52 -5.24 -0.93
CA PRO A 89 -36.17 -5.64 -1.26
C PRO A 89 -36.20 -7.05 -1.84
N ASN A 90 -36.15 -7.14 -3.17
CA ASN A 90 -35.86 -8.38 -3.87
C ASN A 90 -34.45 -8.84 -3.49
N VAL A 91 -34.41 -9.76 -2.52
CA VAL A 91 -33.33 -10.66 -2.11
C VAL A 91 -32.02 -10.52 -2.89
N SER A 92 -31.14 -9.64 -2.40
CA SER A 92 -29.72 -9.96 -2.27
C SER A 92 -29.16 -9.23 -1.06
N PHE A 93 -29.48 -9.76 0.13
CA PHE A 93 -28.74 -9.44 1.34
C PHE A 93 -27.27 -9.78 1.10
N HIS A 94 -26.44 -8.78 0.84
CA HIS A 94 -25.03 -8.88 1.18
C HIS A 94 -24.99 -9.07 2.70
N ARG A 95 -24.62 -10.30 3.06
CA ARG A 95 -24.69 -10.82 4.42
C ARG A 95 -23.83 -9.93 5.32
N TYR A 96 -24.48 -9.13 6.16
CA TYR A 96 -23.92 -8.87 7.48
C TYR A 96 -23.78 -10.24 8.15
N GLY A 97 -22.54 -10.67 8.29
CA GLY A 97 -22.19 -11.97 8.85
C GLY A 97 -22.88 -12.12 10.20
N SER A 98 -23.68 -13.18 10.33
CA SER A 98 -24.28 -13.57 11.59
C SER A 98 -23.17 -13.90 12.59
N ILE A 99 -22.76 -12.96 13.42
CA ILE A 99 -21.96 -13.26 14.61
C ILE A 99 -22.95 -13.47 15.74
N ARG A 100 -23.25 -14.74 16.00
CA ARG A 100 -23.88 -15.19 17.24
C ARG A 100 -23.04 -14.68 18.41
N SER A 101 -23.50 -13.63 19.07
CA SER A 101 -23.06 -13.26 20.41
C SER A 101 -23.67 -14.26 21.39
N SER A 102 -22.89 -15.30 21.71
CA SER A 102 -23.17 -16.19 22.83
C SER A 102 -23.05 -15.38 24.13
N LYS A 103 -24.17 -15.20 24.82
CA LYS A 103 -24.24 -14.48 26.10
C LYS A 103 -23.94 -15.46 27.25
N LYS A 104 -22.74 -15.36 27.84
CA LYS A 104 -22.39 -15.42 29.28
C LYS A 104 -20.94 -15.82 29.49
#